data_AF-A0A7X3YCK1-F1
#
_entry.id   AF-A0A7X3YCK1-F1
#
_cell.length_a   1.000
_cell.length_b   1.000
_cell.length_c   1.000
_cell.angle_alpha   90.00
_cell.angle_beta   90.00
_cell.angle_gamma   90.00
#
_symmetry.space_group_name_H-M   'P 1'
#
loop_
_entity.id
_entity.type
_entity.pdbx_description
1 polymer ?
#
loop_
_entity_poly.entity_id
_entity_poly.type
_entity_poly.pdbx_seq_one_letter_code
_entity_poly.pdbx_strand_id
1 'polypeptide(L)'
;YLGMQDQWYTFNMFDAQAWYARDVIMGRIQVPDREARAADVAERVAREDALEDDYAAIRYQGDYVRELIAETDYPDFDVDGANDAFFQWKKHKKQNIMTFRDNAYKSVMTGTLAPVHHTAWVDAMDDSMKSYLRDD
;
A
#
# COMPACT_ATOMS: atom_id res chain seq x y z
N TYR A 1 4.91 14.90 10.38
CA TYR A 1 5.05 14.57 8.95
C TYR A 1 4.50 13.18 8.72
N LEU A 2 3.86 12.93 7.58
CA LEU A 2 3.28 11.64 7.20
C LEU A 2 3.90 11.18 5.87
N GLY A 3 3.93 9.87 5.62
CA GLY A 3 4.40 9.30 4.34
C GLY A 3 5.89 9.49 4.07
N MET A 4 6.74 9.44 5.10
CA MET A 4 8.19 9.65 4.96
C MET A 4 8.97 8.37 4.63
N GLN A 5 8.32 7.22 4.72
CA GLN A 5 8.84 5.94 4.24
C GLN A 5 8.84 5.91 2.71
N ASP A 6 9.73 5.10 2.13
CA ASP A 6 9.57 4.67 0.73
C ASP A 6 8.27 3.86 0.57
N GLN A 7 7.73 3.76 -0.64
CA GLN A 7 6.30 3.46 -0.84
C GLN A 7 6.03 2.30 -1.79
N TRP A 8 5.63 1.16 -1.21
CA TRP A 8 4.78 0.16 -1.86
C TRP A 8 3.30 0.52 -1.67
N TYR A 9 2.85 0.56 -0.40
CA TYR A 9 1.59 1.10 0.03
C TYR A 9 1.65 2.64 0.05
N THR A 10 0.53 3.28 -0.27
CA THR A 10 0.42 4.75 -0.34
C THR A 10 -0.79 5.22 0.44
N PHE A 11 -1.95 5.44 -0.21
CA PHE A 11 -3.09 6.13 0.39
C PHE A 11 -3.59 5.51 1.69
N ASN A 12 -3.80 4.20 1.73
CA ASN A 12 -4.25 3.50 2.94
C ASN A 12 -3.16 3.40 4.02
N MET A 13 -1.87 3.43 3.66
CA MET A 13 -0.79 3.62 4.64
C MET A 13 -0.84 5.04 5.24
N PHE A 14 -1.06 6.06 4.42
CA PHE A 14 -1.18 7.44 4.90
C PHE A 14 -2.41 7.63 5.79
N ASP A 15 -3.52 6.98 5.46
CA ASP A 15 -4.70 6.94 6.33
C ASP A 15 -4.37 6.29 7.67
N ALA A 16 -3.77 5.10 7.69
CA ALA A 16 -3.39 4.43 8.93
C ALA A 16 -2.46 5.30 9.80
N GLN A 17 -1.47 5.95 9.18
CA GLN A 17 -0.59 6.91 9.86
C GLN A 17 -1.35 8.13 10.40
N ALA A 18 -2.30 8.67 9.64
CA ALA A 18 -3.09 9.83 10.03
C ALA A 18 -4.04 9.49 11.20
N TRP A 19 -4.68 8.33 11.19
CA TRP A 19 -5.52 7.85 12.28
C TRP A 19 -4.72 7.64 13.56
N TYR A 20 -3.54 7.04 13.46
CA TYR A 20 -2.64 6.88 14.59
C TYR A 20 -2.22 8.23 15.18
N ALA A 21 -1.77 9.15 14.33
CA ALA A 21 -1.35 10.48 14.75
C ALA A 21 -2.50 11.27 15.40
N ARG A 22 -3.73 11.15 14.85
CA ARG A 22 -4.95 11.73 15.43
C ARG A 22 -5.15 11.22 16.85
N ASP A 23 -5.08 9.91 17.07
CA ASP A 23 -5.36 9.30 18.37
C ASP A 23 -4.27 9.59 19.41
N VAL A 24 -3.02 9.78 18.98
CA VAL A 24 -1.96 10.36 19.83
C VAL A 24 -2.30 11.79 20.24
N ILE A 25 -2.67 12.67 19.28
CA ILE A 25 -3.00 14.08 19.56
C ILE A 25 -4.22 14.19 20.49
N MET A 26 -5.19 13.29 20.34
CA MET A 26 -6.38 13.21 21.19
C MET A 26 -6.14 12.55 22.55
N GLY A 27 -4.93 12.03 22.81
CA GLY A 27 -4.58 11.35 24.07
C GLY A 27 -5.20 9.96 24.23
N ARG A 28 -5.70 9.36 23.15
CA ARG A 28 -6.22 7.97 23.12
C ARG A 28 -5.08 6.96 23.08
N ILE A 29 -4.01 7.31 22.39
CA ILE A 29 -2.74 6.55 22.38
C ILE A 29 -1.71 7.33 23.18
N GLN A 30 -1.10 6.68 24.17
CA GLN A 30 -0.06 7.28 24.98
C GLN A 30 1.30 7.04 24.33
N VAL A 31 2.05 8.11 24.11
CA VAL A 31 3.37 8.01 23.48
C VAL A 31 4.39 7.52 24.52
N PRO A 32 5.13 6.42 24.25
CA PRO A 32 6.17 5.94 25.15
C PRO A 32 7.30 6.96 25.35
N ASP A 33 8.12 6.72 26.36
CA ASP A 33 9.32 7.52 26.60
C ASP A 33 10.33 7.44 25.45
N ARG A 34 11.37 8.27 25.53
CA ARG A 34 12.36 8.39 24.46
C ARG A 34 13.16 7.11 24.22
N GLU A 35 13.46 6.34 25.26
CA GLU A 35 14.29 5.14 25.14
C GLU A 35 13.49 4.01 24.47
N ALA A 36 12.24 3.82 24.88
CA ALA A 36 11.32 2.87 24.26
C ALA A 36 11.12 3.16 22.76
N ARG A 37 10.89 4.44 22.39
CA ARG A 37 10.76 4.83 20.97
C ARG A 37 12.04 4.62 20.16
N ALA A 38 13.21 4.87 20.75
CA ALA A 38 14.47 4.63 20.06
C ALA A 38 14.72 3.13 19.82
N ALA A 39 14.34 2.28 20.77
CA ALA A 39 14.42 0.83 20.63
C ALA A 39 13.44 0.30 19.55
N ASP A 40 12.20 0.81 19.51
CA ASP A 40 11.22 0.48 18.46
C ASP A 40 11.75 0.81 17.06
N VAL A 41 12.30 2.02 16.86
CA VAL A 41 12.90 2.41 15.57
C VAL A 41 14.08 1.50 15.20
N ALA A 42 14.96 1.18 16.17
CA ALA A 42 16.11 0.31 15.91
C ALA A 42 15.70 -1.11 15.52
N GLU A 43 14.63 -1.65 16.14
CA GLU A 43 14.07 -2.95 15.79
C GLU A 43 13.51 -2.95 14.36
N ARG A 44 12.72 -1.94 14.00
CA ARG A 44 12.17 -1.79 12.65
C ARG A 44 13.26 -1.73 11.59
N VAL A 45 14.28 -0.89 11.80
CA VAL A 45 15.43 -0.80 10.88
C VAL A 45 16.13 -2.15 10.74
N ALA A 46 16.42 -2.84 11.85
CA ALA A 46 17.06 -4.15 11.80
C ALA A 46 16.22 -5.21 11.07
N ARG A 47 14.88 -5.17 11.23
CA ARG A 47 13.97 -6.08 10.56
C ARG A 47 13.84 -5.78 9.07
N GLU A 48 13.87 -4.51 8.67
CA GLU A 48 13.89 -4.06 7.26
C GLU A 48 15.21 -4.41 6.56
N ASP A 49 16.36 -4.17 7.22
CA ASP A 49 17.69 -4.49 6.70
C ASP A 49 17.90 -6.00 6.46
N ALA A 50 17.17 -6.84 7.18
CA ALA A 50 17.24 -8.29 7.07
C ALA A 50 16.37 -8.88 5.94
N LEU A 51 15.59 -8.07 5.22
CA LEU A 51 14.70 -8.54 4.16
C LEU A 51 15.49 -8.96 2.92
N GLU A 52 15.19 -10.14 2.38
CA GLU A 52 15.95 -10.73 1.27
C GLU A 52 15.52 -10.22 -0.12
N ASP A 53 14.24 -9.89 -0.28
CA ASP A 53 13.67 -9.56 -1.58
C ASP A 53 12.52 -8.55 -1.51
N ASP A 54 12.03 -8.15 -2.68
CA ASP A 54 10.94 -7.18 -2.81
C ASP A 54 9.58 -7.74 -2.35
N TYR A 55 9.37 -9.07 -2.34
CA TYR A 55 8.17 -9.67 -1.76
C TYR A 55 8.17 -9.52 -0.24
N ALA A 56 9.33 -9.70 0.41
CA ALA A 56 9.52 -9.49 1.83
C ALA A 56 9.35 -8.00 2.18
N ALA A 57 9.87 -7.07 1.37
CA ALA A 57 9.67 -5.63 1.53
C ALA A 57 8.19 -5.22 1.45
N ILE A 58 7.44 -5.77 0.48
CA ILE A 58 5.99 -5.53 0.36
C ILE A 58 5.26 -6.01 1.63
N ARG A 59 5.53 -7.25 2.09
CA ARG A 59 4.90 -7.77 3.31
C ARG A 59 5.26 -6.96 4.54
N TYR A 60 6.53 -6.57 4.68
CA TYR A 60 7.00 -5.77 5.80
C TYR A 60 6.22 -4.44 5.91
N GLN A 61 6.00 -3.76 4.78
CA GLN A 61 5.21 -2.53 4.78
C GLN A 61 3.71 -2.81 5.00
N GLY A 62 3.18 -3.92 4.49
CA GLY A 62 1.83 -4.37 4.80
C GLY A 62 1.63 -4.65 6.30
N ASP A 63 2.61 -5.28 6.96
CA ASP A 63 2.59 -5.55 8.40
C ASP A 63 2.61 -4.25 9.21
N TYR A 64 3.39 -3.25 8.78
CA TYR A 64 3.36 -1.91 9.37
C TYR A 64 1.99 -1.23 9.23
N VAL A 65 1.33 -1.34 8.07
CA VAL A 65 -0.04 -0.83 7.89
C VAL A 65 -1.01 -1.54 8.83
N ARG A 66 -0.94 -2.88 8.91
CA ARG A 66 -1.78 -3.70 9.79
C ARG A 66 -1.60 -3.33 11.26
N GLU A 67 -0.37 -3.12 11.69
CA GLU A 67 -0.02 -2.69 13.05
C GLU A 67 -0.71 -1.36 13.40
N LEU A 68 -0.58 -0.34 12.55
CA LEU A 68 -1.19 0.97 12.82
C LEU A 68 -2.72 0.93 12.84
N ILE A 69 -3.33 0.14 11.95
CA ILE A 69 -4.78 -0.02 11.91
C ILE A 69 -5.28 -0.65 13.21
N ALA A 70 -4.60 -1.68 13.71
CA ALA A 70 -4.98 -2.41 14.91
C ALA A 70 -4.98 -1.54 16.20
N GLU A 71 -4.26 -0.43 16.22
CA GLU A 71 -4.20 0.50 17.35
C GLU A 71 -5.27 1.61 17.31
N THR A 72 -6.11 1.64 16.27
CA THR A 72 -7.06 2.75 16.04
C THR A 72 -8.46 2.24 15.66
N ASP A 73 -9.38 3.17 15.44
CA ASP A 73 -10.72 2.89 14.89
C ASP A 73 -10.78 2.94 13.36
N TYR A 74 -9.64 2.94 12.65
CA TYR A 74 -9.64 2.84 11.19
C TYR A 74 -10.26 1.50 10.76
N PRO A 75 -11.18 1.49 9.77
CA PRO A 75 -11.76 0.24 9.28
C PRO A 75 -10.69 -0.71 8.77
N ASP A 76 -10.68 -1.93 9.30
CA ASP A 76 -9.77 -2.97 8.84
C ASP A 76 -10.07 -3.37 7.39
N PHE A 77 -9.05 -3.85 6.67
CA PHE A 77 -9.18 -4.34 5.30
C PHE A 77 -8.21 -5.49 5.03
N ASP A 78 -8.44 -6.21 3.93
CA ASP A 78 -7.62 -7.35 3.54
C ASP A 78 -6.23 -6.92 3.02
N VAL A 79 -5.30 -6.69 3.98
CA VAL A 79 -3.90 -6.33 3.71
C VAL A 79 -3.18 -7.43 2.93
N ASP A 80 -3.49 -8.70 3.20
CA ASP A 80 -2.87 -9.83 2.49
C ASP A 80 -3.35 -9.92 1.04
N GLY A 81 -4.63 -9.64 0.78
CA GLY A 81 -5.14 -9.46 -0.58
C GLY A 81 -4.44 -8.32 -1.31
N ALA A 82 -4.05 -7.25 -0.61
CA ALA A 82 -3.30 -6.15 -1.22
C ALA A 82 -1.84 -6.56 -1.52
N ASN A 83 -1.20 -7.32 -0.63
CA ASN A 83 0.10 -7.95 -0.88
C ASN A 83 0.04 -8.83 -2.15
N ASP A 84 -0.98 -9.67 -2.28
CA ASP A 84 -1.18 -10.52 -3.45
C ASP A 84 -1.35 -9.71 -4.75
N ALA A 85 -2.04 -8.57 -4.71
CA ALA A 85 -2.14 -7.67 -5.86
C ALA A 85 -0.77 -7.10 -6.27
N PHE A 86 0.08 -6.70 -5.32
CA PHE A 86 1.46 -6.28 -5.61
C PHE A 86 2.29 -7.43 -6.19
N PHE A 87 2.14 -8.65 -5.68
CA PHE A 87 2.85 -9.82 -6.19
C PHE A 87 2.46 -10.13 -7.64
N GLN A 88 1.18 -10.02 -7.98
CA GLN A 88 0.70 -10.15 -9.35
C GLN A 88 1.23 -9.03 -10.24
N TRP A 89 1.18 -7.78 -9.79
CA TRP A 89 1.74 -6.63 -10.51
C TRP A 89 3.23 -6.81 -10.84
N LYS A 90 4.02 -7.27 -9.88
CA LYS A 90 5.44 -7.58 -10.09
C LYS A 90 5.64 -8.68 -11.12
N LYS A 91 4.83 -9.75 -11.08
CA LYS A 91 4.85 -10.83 -12.08
C LYS A 91 4.50 -10.30 -13.47
N HIS A 92 3.45 -9.49 -13.61
CA HIS A 92 3.07 -8.88 -14.90
C HIS A 92 4.18 -7.98 -15.46
N LYS A 93 4.85 -7.18 -14.61
CA LYS A 93 6.03 -6.38 -15.02
C LYS A 93 7.19 -7.23 -15.53
N LYS A 94 7.43 -8.41 -14.93
CA LYS A 94 8.47 -9.34 -15.39
C LYS A 94 8.07 -10.07 -16.67
N GLN A 95 6.79 -10.39 -16.85
CA GLN A 95 6.27 -11.02 -18.07
C GLN A 95 6.38 -10.08 -19.27
N ASN A 96 5.94 -8.83 -19.14
CA ASN A 96 6.13 -7.82 -20.17
C ASN A 96 6.05 -6.40 -19.59
N ILE A 97 7.19 -5.71 -19.61
CA ILE A 97 7.31 -4.37 -19.05
C ILE A 97 6.51 -3.31 -19.82
N MET A 98 6.10 -3.57 -21.05
CA MET A 98 5.33 -2.64 -21.87
C MET A 98 3.82 -2.86 -21.79
N THR A 99 3.35 -4.00 -21.25
CA THR A 99 1.92 -4.36 -21.20
C THR A 99 1.43 -4.68 -19.78
N PHE A 100 2.24 -4.44 -18.74
CA PHE A 100 1.84 -4.75 -17.36
C PHE A 100 0.60 -3.97 -16.90
N ARG A 101 0.33 -2.81 -17.53
CA ARG A 101 -0.85 -1.97 -17.27
C ARG A 101 -2.14 -2.50 -17.92
N ASP A 102 -2.03 -3.44 -18.86
CA ASP A 102 -3.18 -4.02 -19.57
C ASP A 102 -3.82 -5.20 -18.79
N ASN A 103 -3.60 -5.26 -17.48
CA ASN A 103 -4.08 -6.33 -16.61
C ASN A 103 -5.08 -5.80 -15.58
N ALA A 104 -6.02 -6.64 -15.18
CA ALA A 104 -7.01 -6.34 -14.15
C ALA A 104 -6.66 -7.01 -12.80
N TYR A 105 -7.03 -6.35 -11.71
CA TYR A 105 -6.85 -6.86 -10.34
C TYR A 105 -8.18 -6.80 -9.60
N LYS A 106 -8.35 -7.67 -8.60
CA LYS A 106 -9.54 -7.68 -7.75
C LYS A 106 -9.39 -6.65 -6.63
N SER A 107 -10.42 -5.86 -6.40
CA SER A 107 -10.49 -4.94 -5.27
C SER A 107 -10.54 -5.73 -3.96
N VAL A 108 -9.66 -5.41 -3.02
CA VAL A 108 -9.69 -5.96 -1.65
C VAL A 108 -10.82 -5.38 -0.80
N MET A 109 -11.40 -4.25 -1.23
CA MET A 109 -12.50 -3.59 -0.53
C MET A 109 -13.87 -4.11 -0.97
N THR A 110 -14.03 -4.42 -2.26
CA THR A 110 -15.35 -4.80 -2.83
C THR A 110 -15.39 -6.21 -3.40
N GLY A 111 -14.23 -6.87 -3.55
CA GLY A 111 -14.13 -8.18 -4.22
C GLY A 111 -14.40 -8.15 -5.73
N THR A 112 -14.68 -6.99 -6.32
CA THR A 112 -14.97 -6.82 -7.75
C THR A 112 -13.67 -6.84 -8.55
N LEU A 113 -13.64 -7.59 -9.66
CA LEU A 113 -12.54 -7.53 -10.62
C LEU A 113 -12.66 -6.26 -11.46
N ALA A 114 -11.57 -5.52 -11.62
CA ALA A 114 -11.55 -4.36 -12.51
C ALA A 114 -11.86 -4.77 -13.97
N PRO A 115 -12.61 -3.96 -14.74
CA PRO A 115 -12.76 -4.20 -16.16
C PRO A 115 -11.42 -3.97 -16.89
N VAL A 116 -11.25 -4.62 -18.04
CA VAL A 116 -10.15 -4.30 -18.95
C VAL A 116 -10.45 -2.97 -19.63
N HIS A 117 -9.45 -2.09 -19.73
CA HIS A 117 -9.59 -0.80 -20.38
C HIS A 117 -9.82 -0.95 -21.90
N HIS A 118 -10.58 -0.04 -22.51
CA HIS A 118 -10.98 -0.10 -23.93
C HIS A 118 -9.80 0.07 -24.91
N THR A 119 -8.64 0.54 -24.45
CA THR A 119 -7.43 0.76 -25.26
C THR A 119 -6.19 0.21 -24.54
N ALA A 120 -5.34 -0.53 -25.25
CA ALA A 120 -4.05 -0.97 -24.71
C ALA A 120 -3.17 0.24 -24.34
N TRP A 121 -2.38 0.11 -23.28
CA TRP A 121 -1.64 1.24 -22.71
C TRP A 121 -0.68 1.91 -23.71
N VAL A 122 -0.04 1.13 -24.58
CA VAL A 122 0.89 1.67 -25.59
C VAL A 122 0.19 2.53 -26.66
N ASP A 123 -1.11 2.30 -26.88
CA ASP A 123 -1.91 3.02 -27.87
C ASP A 123 -2.75 4.15 -27.22
N ALA A 124 -2.83 4.19 -25.89
CA ALA A 124 -3.61 5.16 -25.12
C ALA A 124 -2.85 6.49 -24.95
N MET A 125 -2.68 7.24 -26.04
CA MET A 125 -1.87 8.47 -26.08
C MET A 125 -2.56 9.72 -25.51
N ASP A 126 -3.89 9.68 -25.31
CA ASP A 126 -4.65 10.75 -24.65
C ASP A 126 -4.77 10.40 -23.15
N ASP A 127 -4.10 11.18 -22.30
CA ASP A 127 -4.04 10.98 -20.85
C ASP A 127 -5.17 11.70 -20.08
N SER A 128 -6.14 12.28 -20.80
CA SER A 128 -7.25 12.97 -20.17
C SER A 128 -8.23 11.99 -19.51
N MET A 129 -8.75 12.41 -18.35
CA MET A 129 -9.83 11.69 -17.67
C MET A 129 -11.06 11.49 -18.56
N LYS A 130 -11.35 12.43 -19.47
CA LYS A 130 -12.47 12.32 -20.41
C LYS A 130 -12.29 11.16 -21.38
N SER A 131 -11.08 10.94 -21.89
CA SER A 131 -10.79 9.79 -22.76
C SER A 131 -10.85 8.49 -21.97
N TYR A 132 -10.27 8.45 -20.77
CA TYR A 132 -10.18 7.26 -19.92
C TYR A 132 -11.55 6.74 -19.43
N LEU A 133 -12.51 7.63 -19.20
CA LEU A 133 -13.83 7.29 -18.62
C LEU A 133 -14.95 7.17 -19.67
N ARG A 134 -14.64 7.18 -20.97
CA ARG A 134 -15.69 7.07 -21.98
C ARG A 134 -16.28 5.65 -21.97
N ASP A 135 -17.59 5.58 -22.15
CA ASP A 135 -18.25 4.32 -22.48
C ASP A 135 -18.05 4.03 -23.97
N ASP A 136 -17.78 2.77 -24.31
CA ASP A 136 -17.79 2.29 -25.70
C ASP A 136 -19.23 2.11 -26.22
#